data_AF-A0A2J6RUP5-F1
#
_entry.id   AF-A0A2J6RUP5-F1
#
_cell.length_a   1.000
_cell.length_b   1.000
_cell.length_c   1.000
_cell.angle_alpha   90.00
_cell.angle_beta   90.00
_cell.angle_gamma   90.00
#
_symmetry.space_group_name_H-M   'P 1'
#
loop_
_entity.id
_entity.type
_entity.pdbx_description
1 polymer ?
#
loop_
_entity_poly.entity_id
_entity_poly.type
_entity_poly.pdbx_seq_one_letter_code
_entity_poly.pdbx_strand_id
1 'polypeptide(L)' 'LSIHPLSKIPGPFSAKFSGVWKNVRYFRSTWHTDILELHDKYGPVVRIAPNEVSFVDATALSAVYG' A
#
# COMPACT_ATOMS: atom_id res chain seq x y z
N LEU A 1 -13.19 -9.96 8.44
CA LEU A 1 -12.79 -10.00 7.02
C LEU A 1 -13.52 -8.88 6.28
N SER A 2 -12.82 -7.97 5.61
CA SER A 2 -13.46 -6.97 4.75
C SER A 2 -13.72 -7.60 3.38
N ILE A 3 -14.98 -7.61 2.93
CA ILE A 3 -15.40 -8.06 1.59
C ILE A 3 -15.00 -7.03 0.53
N HIS A 4 -13.70 -6.81 0.38
CA HIS A 4 -13.13 -5.95 -0.65
C HIS A 4 -12.23 -6.80 -1.56
N PRO A 5 -12.26 -6.64 -2.89
CA PRO A 5 -11.42 -7.41 -3.82
C PRO A 5 -9.93 -7.32 -3.48
N LEU A 6 -9.51 -6.17 -2.93
CA LEU A 6 -8.13 -5.91 -2.49
C LEU A 6 -7.78 -6.49 -1.10
N SER A 7 -8.68 -7.23 -0.45
CA SER A 7 -8.44 -7.84 0.89
C SER A 7 -7.33 -8.88 0.94
N LYS A 8 -7.05 -9.51 -0.21
CA LYS A 8 -5.98 -10.49 -0.36
C LYS A 8 -4.58 -9.86 -0.40
N ILE A 9 -4.49 -8.57 -0.69
CA ILE A 9 -3.22 -7.86 -0.82
C ILE A 9 -2.64 -7.60 0.58
N PRO A 10 -1.36 -7.95 0.83
CA PRO A 10 -0.72 -7.75 2.12
C PRO A 10 -0.51 -6.26 2.42
N GLY A 11 -0.39 -5.91 3.71
CA GLY A 11 -0.21 -4.53 4.16
C GLY A 11 -0.58 -4.34 5.62
N PRO A 12 -0.43 -3.11 6.15
CA PRO A 12 -0.78 -2.78 7.53
C PRO A 12 -2.21 -3.17 7.87
N PHE A 13 -2.43 -3.75 9.06
CA PHE A 13 -3.75 -4.23 9.45
C PHE A 13 -4.81 -3.11 9.42
N SER A 14 -4.47 -1.92 9.92
CA SER A 14 -5.37 -0.76 9.89
C SER A 14 -5.63 -0.21 8.48
N ALA A 15 -4.67 -0.34 7.56
CA ALA A 15 -4.83 0.05 6.14
C ALA A 15 -5.89 -0.79 5.41
N LYS A 16 -6.21 -2.00 5.91
CA LYS A 16 -7.27 -2.84 5.34
C LYS A 16 -8.67 -2.33 5.63
N PHE A 17 -8.84 -1.51 6.66
CA PHE A 17 -10.15 -1.01 7.14
C PHE A 17 -10.33 0.50 6.95
N SER A 18 -9.26 1.29 7.01
CA SER A 18 -9.33 2.75 6.83
C SER A 18 -8.03 3.34 6.26
N GLY A 19 -8.12 4.53 5.67
CA GLY A 19 -6.94 5.30 5.23
C GLY A 19 -6.19 5.99 6.37
N VAL A 20 -6.58 5.79 7.63
CA VAL A 20 -5.99 6.47 8.80
C VAL A 20 -4.51 6.14 8.93
N TRP A 21 -4.12 4.88 8.68
CA TRP A 21 -2.71 4.47 8.72
C TRP A 21 -1.86 5.36 7.81
N LYS A 22 -2.30 5.50 6.55
CA LYS A 22 -1.66 6.31 5.52
C LYS A 22 -1.59 7.79 5.93
N ASN A 23 -2.72 8.37 6.30
CA ASN A 23 -2.81 9.79 6.66
C ASN A 23 -1.87 10.15 7.82
N VAL A 24 -1.81 9.32 8.86
CA VAL A 24 -0.91 9.56 10.01
C VAL A 24 0.56 9.58 9.57
N ARG A 25 0.97 8.71 8.65
CA ARG A 25 2.36 8.67 8.13
C ARG A 25 2.66 9.87 7.23
N TYR A 26 1.71 10.27 6.39
CA TYR A 26 1.83 11.50 5.61
C TYR A 26 2.00 12.75 6.50
N PHE A 27 1.18 12.90 7.54
CA PHE A 27 1.28 14.04 8.46
C PHE A 27 2.58 14.03 9.29
N ARG A 28 3.20 12.85 9.46
CA ARG A 28 4.52 12.71 10.10
C ARG A 28 5.69 12.93 9.13
N SER A 29 5.43 13.25 7.86
CA SER A 29 6.44 13.45 6.82
C SER A 29 7.43 12.30 6.66
N THR A 30 7.05 11.08 7.06
CA THR A 30 7.87 9.86 7.04
C THR A 30 7.53 8.94 5.87
N TRP A 31 6.58 9.36 5.03
CA TRP A 31 5.96 8.57 3.97
C TRP A 31 6.94 7.81 3.08
N HIS A 32 8.05 8.42 2.68
CA HIS A 32 9.02 7.78 1.78
C HIS A 32 9.66 6.56 2.45
N THR A 33 10.11 6.70 3.69
CA THR A 33 10.70 5.61 4.47
C THR A 33 9.66 4.55 4.80
N ASP A 34 8.46 4.96 5.22
CA ASP A 34 7.37 4.03 5.54
C ASP A 34 6.99 3.14 4.35
N ILE A 35 6.90 3.72 3.14
CA ILE A 35 6.60 2.97 1.92
C ILE A 35 7.73 2.00 1.57
N LEU A 36 8.98 2.42 1.71
CA LEU A 36 10.12 1.56 1.44
C LEU A 36 10.14 0.35 2.38
N GLU A 37 9.97 0.58 3.68
CA GLU A 37 9.85 -0.49 4.68
C GLU A 37 8.66 -1.43 4.42
N LEU A 38 7.55 -0.89 3.94
CA LEU A 38 6.40 -1.71 3.56
C LEU A 38 6.71 -2.64 2.39
N HIS A 39 7.38 -2.13 1.36
CA HIS A 39 7.74 -2.94 0.20
C HIS A 39 8.83 -3.97 0.53
N ASP A 40 9.77 -3.63 1.42
CA ASP A 40 10.75 -4.60 1.95
C ASP A 40 10.06 -5.72 2.75
N LYS A 41 8.99 -5.40 3.50
CA LYS A 41 8.29 -6.35 4.37
C LYS A 41 7.25 -7.21 3.65
N TYR A 42 6.47 -6.62 2.77
CA TYR A 42 5.29 -7.24 2.16
C TYR A 42 5.48 -7.58 0.67
N GLY A 43 6.59 -7.12 0.07
CA GLY A 43 6.93 -7.36 -1.32
C GLY A 43 6.45 -6.26 -2.28
N PRO A 44 6.44 -6.53 -3.59
CA PRO A 44 6.26 -5.51 -4.62
C PRO A 44 4.84 -4.91 -4.67
N VAL A 45 3.85 -5.53 -4.01
CA VAL A 45 2.44 -5.07 -4.02
C VAL A 45 1.93 -4.97 -2.59
N VAL A 46 1.61 -3.76 -2.14
CA VAL A 46 1.22 -3.50 -0.75
C VAL A 46 -0.03 -2.64 -0.67
N ARG A 47 -1.01 -3.06 0.13
CA ARG A 47 -2.23 -2.28 0.38
C ARG A 47 -1.99 -1.21 1.44
N ILE A 48 -2.19 0.05 1.07
CA ILE A 48 -1.94 1.22 1.92
C ILE A 48 -3.22 1.92 2.38
N ALA A 49 -4.36 1.63 1.73
CA ALA A 49 -5.70 2.00 2.19
C ALA A 49 -6.74 0.99 1.68
N PRO A 50 -8.01 1.06 2.11
CA PRO A 50 -9.03 0.10 1.69
C PRO A 50 -9.18 0.00 0.17
N ASN A 51 -9.05 1.12 -0.53
CA ASN A 51 -9.19 1.23 -1.97
C ASN A 51 -7.87 1.59 -2.67
N GLU A 52 -6.72 1.39 -2.03
CA GLU A 52 -5.43 1.88 -2.53
C GLU A 52 -4.30 0.88 -2.29
N VAL A 53 -3.51 0.67 -3.33
CA VAL A 53 -2.40 -0.28 -3.37
C VAL A 53 -1.19 0.42 -3.97
N SER A 54 -0.05 0.27 -3.33
CA SER A 54 1.24 0.70 -3.80
C SER A 54 1.95 -0.46 -4.51
N PHE A 55 2.61 -0.15 -5.62
CA PHE A 55 3.34 -1.11 -6.44
C PHE A 55 4.78 -0.62 -6.60
N VAL A 56 5.74 -1.52 -6.42
CA VAL A 56 7.16 -1.31 -6.74
C VAL A 56 7.56 -2.42 -7.70
N ASP A 57 7.37 -2.15 -9.00
CA ASP A 57 7.78 -3.04 -10.07
C ASP A 57 8.10 -2.22 -11.32
N ALA A 58 9.24 -2.50 -11.95
CA ALA A 58 9.63 -1.89 -13.22
C ALA A 58 8.71 -2.36 -14.38
N THR A 59 8.09 -3.55 -14.24
CA THR A 59 7.20 -4.14 -15.24
C THR A 59 5.77 -3.60 -15.17
N ALA A 60 5.30 -3.23 -13.97
CA ALA A 60 3.97 -2.65 -13.75
C ALA A 60 3.78 -1.28 -14.44
N LEU A 61 4.85 -0.50 -14.64
CA LEU A 61 4.81 0.73 -15.43
C LEU A 61 4.28 0.50 -16.85
N SER A 62 4.65 -0.62 -17.49
CA SER A 62 4.22 -0.93 -18.86
C SER A 62 2.74 -1.34 -18.95
N ALA A 63 2.12 -1.80 -17.86
CA ALA A 63 0.69 -2.14 -17.84
C ALA A 63 -0.20 -0.95 -17.50
N VAL A 64 0.35 0.07 -16.84
CA VAL A 64 -0.36 1.32 -16.49
C VAL A 64 -0.21 2.38 -17.58
N TYR A 65 0.93 2.42 -18.28
CA TYR A 65 1.24 3.42 -19.31
C TYR A 65 1.35 2.85 -20.74
N GLY A 66 1.18 1.54 -20.93
CA GLY A 66 1.19 0.89 -22.25
C GLY A 66 -0.08 1.11 -23.06
#